data_AF-A0A0A7I4Z2-F1
#
_entry.id   AF-A0A0A7I4Z2-F1
#
_cell.length_a   1.000
_cell.length_b   1.000
_cell.length_c   1.000
_cell.angle_alpha   90.00
_cell.angle_beta   90.00
_cell.angle_gamma   90.00
#
_symmetry.space_group_name_H-M   'P 1'
#
loop_
_entity.id
_entity.type
_entity.pdbx_description
1 polymer ?
#
loop_
_entity_poly.entity_id
_entity_poly.type
_entity_poly.pdbx_seq_one_letter_code
_entity_poly.pdbx_strand_id
1 'polypeptide(L)'
;MAMGHDYGLDWIDQDALYEKTKHVFESAINKKKEKKSNPPDPFTLVAQSIISESTLENVLHFEVERKINKTLSNSVGLWHQHILSLAPGWVDLGSNGGGIDLKMEPGFTDSRFGKPLVAEVKNRFNTIKASDEKEVWDTLDLAAKTHGAIAYIFQIVPKTSERYDRPWKVSGRPEKENIRCCDGATAYDIVFQRDNALHDLYEVFPLIMDDILDGGISVSNDLAERIYSESIPK
;
A
#
# COMPACT_ATOMS: atom_id res chain seq x y z
N MET A 1 -24.14 -16.97 18.55
CA MET A 1 -23.76 -15.91 17.58
C MET A 1 -22.32 -15.60 17.87
N ALA A 2 -21.40 -15.83 16.93
CA ALA A 2 -20.05 -15.31 17.11
C ALA A 2 -20.18 -13.78 17.21
N MET A 3 -19.60 -13.16 18.24
CA MET A 3 -19.45 -11.70 18.24
C MET A 3 -18.53 -11.37 17.07
N GLY A 4 -18.96 -10.46 16.19
CA GLY A 4 -18.10 -9.94 15.12
C GLY A 4 -16.90 -9.20 15.69
N HIS A 5 -15.92 -8.90 14.85
CA HIS A 5 -14.75 -8.13 15.23
C HIS A 5 -15.12 -6.67 15.53
N ASP A 6 -14.51 -6.09 16.56
CA ASP A 6 -14.68 -4.68 16.92
C ASP A 6 -13.35 -4.04 17.27
N TYR A 7 -12.87 -3.20 16.36
CA TYR A 7 -11.67 -2.39 16.44
C TYR A 7 -12.00 -0.91 16.67
N GLY A 8 -13.27 -0.55 16.88
CA GLY A 8 -13.70 0.84 17.05
C GLY A 8 -13.78 1.66 15.76
N LEU A 9 -13.77 1.01 14.58
CA LEU A 9 -13.90 1.69 13.29
C LEU A 9 -15.36 1.63 12.81
N ASP A 10 -16.10 2.74 12.95
CA ASP A 10 -17.53 2.83 12.60
C ASP A 10 -17.82 3.00 11.09
N TRP A 11 -16.77 3.14 10.29
CA TRP A 11 -16.84 3.55 8.89
C TRP A 11 -16.40 2.46 7.89
N ILE A 12 -15.94 1.32 8.38
CA ILE A 12 -15.52 0.17 7.58
C ILE A 12 -16.12 -1.11 8.17
N ASP A 13 -16.47 -2.06 7.31
CA ASP A 13 -16.89 -3.40 7.75
C ASP A 13 -15.69 -4.10 8.43
N GLN A 14 -15.76 -4.23 9.76
CA GLN A 14 -14.66 -4.71 10.59
C GLN A 14 -14.41 -6.22 10.43
N ASP A 15 -15.45 -7.00 10.11
CA ASP A 15 -15.30 -8.42 9.79
C ASP A 15 -14.62 -8.59 8.42
N ALA A 16 -15.02 -7.79 7.42
CA ALA A 16 -14.37 -7.80 6.11
C ALA A 16 -12.91 -7.29 6.17
N LEU A 17 -12.63 -6.30 7.04
CA LEU A 17 -11.29 -5.81 7.34
C LEU A 17 -10.41 -6.92 7.93
N TYR A 18 -10.92 -7.66 8.93
CA TYR A 18 -10.22 -8.81 9.51
C TYR A 18 -9.93 -9.87 8.45
N GLU A 19 -10.94 -10.32 7.70
CA GLU A 19 -10.79 -11.38 6.71
C GLU A 19 -9.80 -11.02 5.59
N LYS A 20 -9.84 -9.79 5.07
CA LYS A 20 -8.86 -9.34 4.07
C LYS A 20 -7.45 -9.23 4.65
N THR A 21 -7.32 -8.77 5.89
CA THR A 21 -6.02 -8.68 6.57
C THR A 21 -5.42 -10.08 6.78
N LYS A 22 -6.22 -10.99 7.33
CA LYS A 22 -5.87 -12.39 7.53
C LYS A 22 -5.43 -13.05 6.23
N HIS A 23 -6.24 -12.96 5.17
CA HIS A 23 -5.93 -13.56 3.88
C HIS A 23 -4.55 -13.14 3.33
N VAL A 24 -4.24 -11.84 3.43
CA VAL A 24 -2.98 -11.29 2.93
C VAL A 24 -1.79 -11.73 3.79
N PHE A 25 -1.89 -11.63 5.12
CA PHE A 25 -0.76 -11.87 5.99
C PHE A 25 -0.52 -13.34 6.33
N GLU A 26 -1.55 -14.20 6.42
CA GLU A 26 -1.37 -15.65 6.56
C GLU A 26 -0.53 -16.23 5.41
N SER A 27 -0.77 -15.76 4.19
CA SER A 27 0.00 -16.13 3.01
C SER A 27 1.49 -15.74 3.15
N ALA A 28 1.76 -14.57 3.71
CA ALA A 28 3.14 -14.11 3.97
C ALA A 28 3.82 -14.91 5.09
N ILE A 29 3.09 -15.21 6.16
CA ILE A 29 3.54 -16.01 7.30
C ILE A 29 3.88 -17.44 6.86
N ASN A 30 3.03 -18.05 6.04
CA ASN A 30 3.26 -19.40 5.53
C ASN A 30 4.48 -19.45 4.59
N LYS A 31 4.68 -18.44 3.73
CA LYS A 31 5.88 -18.33 2.88
C LYS A 31 7.17 -18.18 3.67
N LYS A 32 7.16 -17.55 4.85
CA LYS A 32 8.33 -17.50 5.75
C LYS A 32 8.83 -18.90 6.14
N LYS A 33 7.96 -19.92 6.15
CA LYS A 33 8.31 -21.31 6.49
C LYS A 33 8.97 -22.05 5.31
N GLU A 34 8.78 -21.60 4.06
CA GLU A 34 9.33 -22.24 2.86
C GLU A 34 10.73 -21.71 2.52
N LYS A 35 11.77 -22.44 2.95
CA LYS A 35 13.19 -22.13 2.73
C LYS A 35 13.68 -22.42 1.30
N LYS A 36 13.16 -21.74 0.28
CA LYS A 36 13.80 -21.72 -1.05
C LYS A 36 13.95 -20.30 -1.56
N SER A 37 15.11 -19.70 -1.27
CA SER A 37 15.54 -18.47 -1.92
C SER A 37 16.82 -18.74 -2.71
N ASN A 38 17.02 -18.03 -3.81
CA ASN A 38 18.28 -18.06 -4.52
C ASN A 38 19.45 -17.70 -3.58
N PRO A 39 20.62 -18.32 -3.76
CA PRO A 39 21.79 -18.00 -2.96
C PRO A 39 22.13 -16.50 -3.11
N PRO A 40 22.55 -15.83 -2.02
CA PRO A 40 23.00 -14.45 -2.08
C PRO A 40 24.32 -14.33 -2.84
N ASP A 41 24.60 -13.15 -3.40
CA ASP A 41 25.88 -12.87 -4.08
C ASP A 41 27.01 -12.73 -3.05
N PRO A 42 28.02 -13.64 -3.04
CA PRO A 42 29.10 -13.59 -2.06
C PRO A 42 29.96 -12.31 -2.16
N PHE A 43 30.11 -11.71 -3.35
CA PHE A 43 30.88 -10.47 -3.49
C PHE A 43 30.20 -9.31 -2.80
N THR A 44 28.89 -9.16 -2.99
CA THR A 44 28.08 -8.15 -2.28
C THR A 44 28.16 -8.35 -0.77
N LEU A 45 28.05 -9.59 -0.27
CA LEU A 45 28.09 -9.84 1.18
C LEU A 45 29.47 -9.49 1.79
N VAL A 46 30.57 -9.86 1.13
CA VAL A 46 31.92 -9.52 1.59
C VAL A 46 32.12 -8.00 1.56
N ALA A 47 31.75 -7.34 0.46
CA ALA A 47 31.85 -5.89 0.36
C ALA A 47 31.03 -5.19 1.46
N GLN A 48 29.79 -5.63 1.70
CA GLN A 48 28.94 -5.11 2.76
C GLN A 48 29.56 -5.32 4.14
N SER A 49 30.16 -6.48 4.42
CA SER A 49 30.80 -6.76 5.71
C SER A 49 31.92 -5.77 6.02
N ILE A 50 32.73 -5.43 5.01
CA ILE A 50 33.83 -4.46 5.14
C ILE A 50 33.27 -3.04 5.31
N ILE A 51 32.32 -2.63 4.47
CA ILE A 51 31.76 -1.26 4.47
C ILE A 51 30.96 -0.97 5.75
N SER A 52 30.22 -1.96 6.26
CA SER A 52 29.38 -1.83 7.45
C SER A 52 30.09 -2.19 8.76
N GLU A 53 31.40 -2.49 8.70
CA GLU A 53 32.21 -2.92 9.86
C GLU A 53 31.55 -4.06 10.66
N SER A 54 30.94 -5.01 9.93
CA SER A 54 30.14 -6.10 10.51
C SER A 54 30.69 -7.46 10.09
N THR A 55 30.53 -8.48 10.93
CA THR A 55 30.89 -9.87 10.59
C THR A 55 30.05 -10.39 9.42
N LEU A 56 30.61 -11.31 8.63
CA LEU A 56 29.91 -11.92 7.49
C LEU A 56 28.64 -12.69 7.92
N GLU A 57 28.65 -13.29 9.11
CA GLU A 57 27.51 -13.96 9.71
C GLU A 57 26.33 -12.99 9.95
N ASN A 58 26.60 -11.83 10.55
CA ASN A 58 25.61 -10.78 10.74
C ASN A 58 25.07 -10.25 9.41
N VAL A 59 25.94 -10.03 8.41
CA VAL A 59 25.50 -9.59 7.07
C VAL A 59 24.60 -10.64 6.42
N LEU A 60 24.91 -11.93 6.56
CA LEU A 60 24.05 -13.00 6.07
C LEU A 60 22.69 -13.01 6.79
N HIS A 61 22.67 -12.78 8.10
CA HIS A 61 21.42 -12.64 8.84
C HIS A 61 20.58 -11.44 8.35
N PHE A 62 21.21 -10.27 8.16
CA PHE A 62 20.54 -9.10 7.60
C PHE A 62 19.98 -9.34 6.19
N GLU A 63 20.67 -10.11 5.35
CA GLU A 63 20.18 -10.45 4.01
C GLU A 63 18.92 -11.34 4.06
N VAL A 64 18.83 -12.25 5.04
CA VAL A 64 17.62 -13.04 5.30
C VAL A 64 16.48 -12.13 5.73
N GLU A 65 16.71 -11.26 6.72
CA GLU A 65 15.70 -10.31 7.21
C GLU A 65 15.24 -9.34 6.11
N ARG A 66 16.16 -8.86 5.25
CA ARG A 66 15.83 -8.03 4.09
C ARG A 66 14.87 -8.73 3.12
N LYS A 67 15.08 -10.02 2.85
CA LYS A 67 14.18 -10.82 1.99
C LYS A 67 12.80 -11.00 2.61
N ILE A 68 12.74 -11.23 3.92
CA ILE A 68 11.48 -11.30 4.68
C ILE A 68 10.76 -9.95 4.59
N ASN A 69 11.46 -8.86 4.88
CA ASN A 69 10.93 -7.50 4.82
C ASN A 69 10.40 -7.16 3.41
N LYS A 70 11.09 -7.57 2.34
CA LYS A 70 10.60 -7.40 0.96
C LYS A 70 9.27 -8.12 0.74
N THR A 71 9.12 -9.34 1.25
CA THR A 71 7.88 -10.12 1.13
C THR A 71 6.73 -9.47 1.91
N LEU A 72 7.01 -9.01 3.14
CA LEU A 72 6.05 -8.28 3.96
C LEU A 72 5.64 -6.96 3.30
N SER A 73 6.60 -6.19 2.78
CA SER A 73 6.33 -4.93 2.07
C SER A 73 5.44 -5.11 0.84
N ASN A 74 5.61 -6.21 0.10
CA ASN A 74 4.71 -6.54 -1.01
C ASN A 74 3.30 -6.90 -0.50
N SER A 75 3.23 -7.62 0.62
CA SER A 75 1.96 -8.00 1.26
C SER A 75 1.21 -6.76 1.76
N VAL A 76 1.90 -5.80 2.37
CA VAL A 76 1.33 -4.49 2.77
C VAL A 76 0.78 -3.73 1.56
N GLY A 77 1.47 -3.76 0.41
CA GLY A 77 0.97 -3.14 -0.81
C GLY A 77 -0.36 -3.74 -1.28
N LEU A 78 -0.43 -5.08 -1.34
CA LEU A 78 -1.66 -5.80 -1.67
C LEU A 78 -2.76 -5.56 -0.63
N TRP A 79 -2.39 -5.49 0.65
CA TRP A 79 -3.31 -5.16 1.74
C TRP A 79 -3.97 -3.80 1.53
N HIS A 80 -3.21 -2.74 1.21
CA HIS A 80 -3.83 -1.43 0.95
C HIS A 80 -4.81 -1.45 -0.23
N GLN A 81 -4.49 -2.13 -1.33
CA GLN A 81 -5.43 -2.33 -2.45
C GLN A 81 -6.71 -3.02 -1.98
N HIS A 82 -6.57 -4.12 -1.24
CA HIS A 82 -7.68 -4.87 -0.67
C HIS A 82 -8.54 -4.04 0.29
N ILE A 83 -7.94 -3.25 1.18
CA ILE A 83 -8.66 -2.42 2.15
C ILE A 83 -9.39 -1.27 1.46
N LEU A 84 -8.74 -0.57 0.52
CA LEU A 84 -9.40 0.51 -0.24
C LEU A 84 -10.63 0.00 -1.02
N SER A 85 -10.63 -1.27 -1.45
CA SER A 85 -11.80 -1.89 -2.09
C SER A 85 -12.98 -2.20 -1.16
N LEU A 86 -12.81 -2.08 0.16
CA LEU A 86 -13.92 -2.19 1.12
C LEU A 86 -14.78 -0.92 1.17
N ALA A 87 -14.30 0.20 0.63
CA ALA A 87 -15.06 1.43 0.59
C ALA A 87 -16.29 1.29 -0.33
N PRO A 88 -17.44 1.89 0.05
CA PRO A 88 -18.64 1.85 -0.78
C PRO A 88 -18.38 2.35 -2.22
N GLY A 89 -18.79 1.55 -3.19
CA GLY A 89 -18.67 1.88 -4.62
C GLY A 89 -17.27 1.71 -5.19
N TRP A 90 -16.33 1.10 -4.47
CA TRP A 90 -15.01 0.73 -4.97
C TRP A 90 -14.90 -0.78 -5.20
N VAL A 91 -14.17 -1.16 -6.24
CA VAL A 91 -13.88 -2.56 -6.59
C VAL A 91 -12.41 -2.74 -6.90
N ASP A 92 -11.86 -3.85 -6.41
CA ASP A 92 -10.54 -4.36 -6.76
C ASP A 92 -10.59 -5.12 -8.09
N LEU A 93 -9.74 -4.74 -9.04
CA LEU A 93 -9.66 -5.37 -10.35
C LEU A 93 -8.65 -6.54 -10.40
N GLY A 94 -7.82 -6.68 -9.36
CA GLY A 94 -6.78 -7.68 -9.24
C GLY A 94 -5.88 -7.76 -10.48
N SER A 95 -5.42 -8.96 -10.81
CA SER A 95 -4.53 -9.20 -11.96
C SER A 95 -5.16 -8.94 -13.34
N ASN A 96 -6.48 -8.75 -13.41
CA ASN A 96 -7.20 -8.53 -14.66
C ASN A 96 -7.41 -7.04 -14.97
N GLY A 97 -6.98 -6.13 -14.08
CA GLY A 97 -7.21 -4.69 -14.20
C GLY A 97 -6.41 -3.97 -15.29
N GLY A 98 -5.56 -4.69 -16.04
CA GLY A 98 -4.79 -4.09 -17.14
C GLY A 98 -3.81 -3.01 -16.68
N GLY A 99 -3.27 -3.14 -15.47
CA GLY A 99 -2.38 -2.15 -14.84
C GLY A 99 -3.10 -1.04 -14.08
N ILE A 100 -4.35 -1.29 -13.68
CA ILE A 100 -5.13 -0.49 -12.73
C ILE A 100 -5.61 -1.43 -11.62
N ASP A 101 -5.35 -1.06 -10.37
CA ASP A 101 -5.73 -1.85 -9.20
C ASP A 101 -7.19 -1.64 -8.77
N LEU A 102 -7.66 -0.40 -8.77
CA LEU A 102 -8.94 0.00 -8.20
C LEU A 102 -9.79 0.82 -9.17
N LYS A 103 -11.11 0.68 -9.05
CA LYS A 103 -12.07 1.46 -9.83
C LYS A 103 -13.37 1.67 -9.06
N MET A 104 -14.02 2.82 -9.31
CA MET A 104 -15.39 3.03 -8.88
C MET A 104 -16.40 2.22 -9.71
N GLU A 105 -17.39 1.64 -9.04
CA GLU A 105 -18.49 0.91 -9.66
C GLU A 105 -19.37 1.83 -10.55
N PRO A 106 -20.07 1.28 -11.56
CA PRO A 106 -20.99 2.06 -12.39
C PRO A 106 -22.04 2.80 -11.55
N GLY A 107 -22.21 4.09 -11.81
CA GLY A 107 -23.13 4.96 -11.07
C GLY A 107 -22.49 5.73 -9.92
N PHE A 108 -21.27 5.38 -9.51
CA PHE A 108 -20.50 6.14 -8.54
C PHE A 108 -19.62 7.19 -9.23
N THR A 109 -19.52 8.36 -8.61
CA THR A 109 -18.66 9.46 -9.05
C THR A 109 -18.06 10.18 -7.86
N ASP A 110 -16.83 10.66 -8.00
CA ASP A 110 -16.24 11.58 -7.04
C ASP A 110 -16.87 12.97 -7.17
N SER A 111 -17.25 13.54 -6.03
CA SER A 111 -17.97 14.82 -5.95
C SER A 111 -17.15 16.02 -6.42
N ARG A 112 -15.82 15.94 -6.37
CA ARG A 112 -14.91 17.02 -6.79
C ARG A 112 -14.84 17.14 -8.30
N PHE A 113 -15.01 16.02 -9.01
CA PHE A 113 -14.86 15.97 -10.46
C PHE A 113 -16.15 15.66 -11.23
N GLY A 114 -17.19 15.14 -10.56
CA GLY A 114 -18.40 14.63 -11.19
C GLY A 114 -18.12 13.46 -12.14
N LYS A 115 -17.07 12.68 -11.85
CA LYS A 115 -16.58 11.57 -12.68
C LYS A 115 -16.21 10.37 -11.82
N PRO A 116 -16.27 9.14 -12.36
CA PRO A 116 -15.73 7.98 -11.66
C PRO A 116 -14.21 8.11 -11.51
N LEU A 117 -13.68 7.43 -10.49
CA LEU A 117 -12.24 7.32 -10.28
C LEU A 117 -11.74 5.93 -10.66
N VAL A 118 -10.50 5.89 -11.13
CA VAL A 118 -9.68 4.68 -11.25
C VAL A 118 -8.32 4.96 -10.62
N ALA A 119 -7.70 3.95 -10.01
CA ALA A 119 -6.43 4.16 -9.34
C ALA A 119 -5.50 2.95 -9.44
N GLU A 120 -4.21 3.25 -9.54
CA GLU A 120 -3.11 2.32 -9.29
C GLU A 120 -2.55 2.59 -7.88
N VAL A 121 -2.37 1.55 -7.08
CA VAL A 121 -1.92 1.65 -5.70
C VAL A 121 -0.44 1.29 -5.60
N LYS A 122 0.37 2.22 -5.06
CA LYS A 122 1.79 2.00 -4.78
C LYS A 122 2.05 2.19 -3.30
N ASN A 123 2.60 1.16 -2.66
CA ASN A 123 2.96 1.22 -1.24
C ASN A 123 3.95 2.38 -0.94
N ARG A 124 4.93 2.62 -1.83
CA ARG A 124 5.87 3.75 -1.71
C ARG A 124 5.97 4.55 -2.99
N PHE A 125 6.24 5.84 -2.90
CA PHE A 125 6.40 6.74 -4.07
C PHE A 125 7.45 6.25 -5.08
N ASN A 126 8.52 5.60 -4.62
CA ASN A 126 9.65 5.14 -5.44
C ASN A 126 9.48 3.70 -5.97
N THR A 127 8.28 3.14 -5.90
CA THR A 127 8.01 1.78 -6.38
C THR A 127 8.02 1.71 -7.91
N ILE A 128 7.66 2.80 -8.58
CA ILE A 128 7.73 2.88 -10.04
C ILE A 128 9.16 3.25 -10.42
N LYS A 129 9.84 2.37 -11.16
CA LYS A 129 11.15 2.72 -11.72
C LYS A 129 10.95 3.86 -12.71
N ALA A 130 11.90 4.78 -12.78
CA ALA A 130 11.85 5.87 -13.75
C ALA A 130 11.68 5.38 -15.21
N SER A 131 12.14 4.17 -15.53
CA SER A 131 11.92 3.53 -16.84
C SER A 131 10.46 3.19 -17.12
N ASP A 132 9.68 2.93 -16.09
CA ASP A 132 8.34 2.33 -16.16
C ASP A 132 7.24 3.41 -15.97
N GLU A 133 7.61 4.63 -15.51
CA GLU A 133 6.67 5.74 -15.30
C GLU A 133 5.86 6.08 -16.57
N LYS A 134 6.48 6.00 -17.75
CA LYS A 134 5.80 6.27 -19.02
C LYS A 134 4.72 5.23 -19.32
N GLU A 135 4.99 3.96 -19.06
CA GLU A 135 4.05 2.87 -19.29
C GLU A 135 2.86 2.95 -18.33
N VAL A 136 3.13 3.25 -17.06
CA VAL A 136 2.08 3.50 -16.06
C VAL A 136 1.24 4.71 -16.47
N TRP A 137 1.85 5.78 -16.95
CA TRP A 137 1.12 6.95 -17.43
C TRP A 137 0.23 6.63 -18.62
N ASP A 138 0.73 5.88 -19.61
CA ASP A 138 -0.02 5.49 -20.79
C ASP A 138 -1.22 4.59 -20.41
N THR A 139 -1.03 3.72 -19.42
CA THR A 139 -2.08 2.87 -18.86
C THR A 139 -3.18 3.69 -18.19
N LEU A 140 -2.80 4.64 -17.33
CA LEU A 140 -3.74 5.54 -16.66
C LEU A 140 -4.50 6.42 -17.67
N ASP A 141 -3.82 6.94 -18.69
CA ASP A 141 -4.46 7.74 -19.73
C ASP A 141 -5.47 6.93 -20.56
N LEU A 142 -5.13 5.67 -20.88
CA LEU A 142 -6.04 4.76 -21.55
C LEU A 142 -7.27 4.45 -20.67
N ALA A 143 -7.05 4.16 -19.38
CA ALA A 143 -8.13 3.89 -18.43
C ALA A 143 -9.05 5.11 -18.25
N ALA A 144 -8.47 6.30 -18.08
CA ALA A 144 -9.22 7.56 -17.97
C ALA A 144 -10.09 7.82 -19.19
N LYS A 145 -9.57 7.62 -20.41
CA LYS A 145 -10.32 7.78 -21.66
C LYS A 145 -11.43 6.73 -21.80
N THR A 146 -11.12 5.47 -21.52
CA THR A 146 -12.04 4.33 -21.69
C THR A 146 -13.24 4.44 -20.74
N HIS A 147 -13.02 4.96 -19.53
CA HIS A 147 -14.05 5.04 -18.50
C HIS A 147 -14.61 6.45 -18.27
N GLY A 148 -14.14 7.46 -19.02
CA GLY A 148 -14.50 8.86 -18.76
C GLY A 148 -14.11 9.31 -17.33
N ALA A 149 -13.04 8.75 -16.79
CA ALA A 149 -12.66 8.82 -15.38
C ALA A 149 -11.55 9.85 -15.11
N ILE A 150 -11.32 10.11 -13.82
CA ILE A 150 -10.04 10.64 -13.34
C ILE A 150 -9.20 9.45 -12.89
N ALA A 151 -7.97 9.34 -13.41
CA ALA A 151 -7.04 8.29 -13.05
C ALA A 151 -6.02 8.79 -12.03
N TYR A 152 -5.77 8.00 -11.00
CA TYR A 152 -4.85 8.32 -9.91
C TYR A 152 -3.72 7.31 -9.77
N ILE A 153 -2.57 7.80 -9.31
CA ILE A 153 -1.61 6.98 -8.56
C ILE A 153 -1.75 7.33 -7.09
N PHE A 154 -2.06 6.34 -6.28
CA PHE A 154 -2.02 6.44 -4.82
C PHE A 154 -0.65 6.02 -4.32
N GLN A 155 0.07 6.91 -3.64
CA GLN A 155 1.41 6.66 -3.12
C GLN A 155 1.34 6.63 -1.59
N ILE A 156 1.10 5.45 -1.03
CA ILE A 156 0.70 5.30 0.38
C ILE A 156 1.73 5.92 1.33
N VAL A 157 2.99 5.55 1.16
CA VAL A 157 4.13 6.22 1.80
C VAL A 157 4.75 7.19 0.78
N PRO A 158 4.48 8.51 0.92
CA PRO A 158 4.99 9.53 0.02
C PRO A 158 6.51 9.76 0.19
N LYS A 159 7.06 10.64 -0.64
CA LYS A 159 8.48 11.06 -0.54
C LYS A 159 8.74 11.95 0.66
N THR A 160 7.74 12.76 1.02
CA THR A 160 7.77 13.72 2.12
C THR A 160 6.46 13.59 2.89
N SER A 161 6.47 13.91 4.18
CA SER A 161 5.28 13.91 5.06
C SER A 161 4.36 15.12 4.80
N GLU A 162 4.34 15.65 3.58
CA GLU A 162 3.46 16.76 3.17
C GLU A 162 2.32 16.20 2.33
N ARG A 163 1.09 16.61 2.63
CA ARG A 163 -0.10 16.26 1.84
C ARG A 163 0.04 16.77 0.40
N TYR A 164 -0.37 15.98 -0.59
CA TYR A 164 -0.53 16.44 -1.97
C TYR A 164 -1.64 15.69 -2.71
N ASP A 165 -2.32 16.43 -3.59
CA ASP A 165 -3.14 15.92 -4.69
C ASP A 165 -2.89 16.84 -5.90
N ARG A 166 -2.29 16.30 -6.96
CA ARG A 166 -1.90 17.10 -8.13
C ARG A 166 -1.85 16.27 -9.41
N PRO A 167 -1.91 16.91 -10.60
CA PRO A 167 -1.57 16.27 -11.85
C PRO A 167 -0.23 15.53 -11.77
N TRP A 168 -0.17 14.31 -12.32
CA TRP A 168 1.04 13.51 -12.30
C TRP A 168 1.95 13.88 -13.46
N LYS A 169 3.11 14.41 -13.13
CA LYS A 169 4.11 14.88 -14.09
C LYS A 169 5.11 13.78 -14.41
N VAL A 170 5.09 13.29 -15.66
CA VAL A 170 6.01 12.27 -16.17
C VAL A 170 6.80 12.83 -17.35
N SER A 171 8.12 12.61 -17.35
CA SER A 171 9.00 13.09 -18.42
C SER A 171 8.60 12.50 -19.78
N GLY A 172 8.39 13.37 -20.78
CA GLY A 172 7.97 12.95 -22.12
C GLY A 172 6.48 12.58 -22.25
N ARG A 173 5.65 12.97 -21.29
CA ARG A 173 4.18 12.90 -21.36
C ARG A 173 3.56 14.27 -21.07
N PRO A 174 2.42 14.61 -21.68
CA PRO A 174 1.72 15.85 -21.37
C PRO A 174 1.16 15.81 -19.95
N GLU A 175 1.22 16.93 -19.24
CA GLU A 175 0.53 17.08 -17.97
C GLU A 175 -0.98 17.19 -18.23
N LYS A 176 -1.78 16.42 -17.48
CA LYS A 176 -3.23 16.32 -17.66
C LYS A 176 -3.94 16.40 -16.31
N GLU A 177 -4.96 17.23 -16.21
CA GLU A 177 -5.74 17.38 -14.97
C GLU A 177 -6.44 16.10 -14.51
N ASN A 178 -6.74 15.20 -15.45
CA ASN A 178 -7.42 13.93 -15.18
C ASN A 178 -6.47 12.75 -14.95
N ILE A 179 -5.15 12.97 -14.94
CA ILE A 179 -4.13 11.96 -14.59
C ILE A 179 -3.34 12.51 -13.40
N ARG A 180 -3.58 11.96 -12.21
CA ARG A 180 -3.21 12.59 -10.93
C ARG A 180 -2.38 11.66 -10.06
N CYS A 181 -1.70 12.22 -9.07
CA CYS A 181 -1.06 11.47 -8.00
C CYS A 181 -1.34 12.15 -6.65
N CYS A 182 -1.49 11.35 -5.60
CA CYS A 182 -1.66 11.83 -4.23
C CYS A 182 -0.96 10.91 -3.22
N ASP A 183 -0.73 11.44 -2.02
CA ASP A 183 -0.21 10.68 -0.89
C ASP A 183 -1.26 9.70 -0.33
N GLY A 184 -0.82 8.77 0.53
CA GLY A 184 -1.67 7.75 1.11
C GLY A 184 -2.80 8.28 1.95
N ALA A 185 -2.53 9.25 2.81
CA ALA A 185 -3.57 9.77 3.68
C ALA A 185 -4.66 10.45 2.82
N THR A 186 -4.27 11.20 1.78
CA THR A 186 -5.21 11.83 0.85
C THR A 186 -5.98 10.79 0.05
N ALA A 187 -5.34 9.71 -0.39
CA ALA A 187 -6.00 8.61 -1.07
C ALA A 187 -7.08 7.95 -0.20
N TYR A 188 -6.78 7.69 1.08
CA TYR A 188 -7.75 7.11 2.02
C TYR A 188 -8.91 8.07 2.30
N ASP A 189 -8.64 9.36 2.47
CA ASP A 189 -9.68 10.38 2.66
C ASP A 189 -10.62 10.44 1.44
N ILE A 190 -10.07 10.36 0.22
CA ILE A 190 -10.84 10.31 -1.03
C ILE A 190 -11.69 9.04 -1.11
N VAL A 191 -11.10 7.88 -0.80
CA VAL A 191 -11.75 6.59 -1.02
C VAL A 191 -12.87 6.34 0.00
N PHE A 192 -12.61 6.63 1.28
CA PHE A 192 -13.57 6.42 2.37
C PHE A 192 -14.43 7.66 2.68
N GLN A 193 -14.15 8.82 2.06
CA GLN A 193 -14.82 10.09 2.36
C GLN A 193 -14.75 10.44 3.85
N ARG A 194 -13.60 10.15 4.48
CA ARG A 194 -13.36 10.31 5.91
C ARG A 194 -11.93 10.77 6.15
N ASP A 195 -11.79 11.91 6.82
CA ASP A 195 -10.50 12.41 7.26
C ASP A 195 -9.83 11.42 8.22
N ASN A 196 -8.52 11.23 8.05
CA ASN A 196 -7.67 10.38 8.89
C ASN A 196 -7.92 8.88 8.76
N ALA A 197 -8.67 8.41 7.76
CA ALA A 197 -9.01 6.98 7.63
C ALA A 197 -7.77 6.05 7.59
N LEU A 198 -6.65 6.49 6.99
CA LEU A 198 -5.40 5.72 7.01
C LEU A 198 -4.74 5.67 8.40
N HIS A 199 -4.83 6.75 9.18
CA HIS A 199 -4.28 6.83 10.52
C HIS A 199 -5.10 5.99 11.49
N ASP A 200 -6.43 6.12 11.46
CA ASP A 200 -7.38 5.28 12.21
C ASP A 200 -7.05 3.79 12.00
N LEU A 201 -6.83 3.37 10.74
CA LEU A 201 -6.45 1.99 10.41
C LEU A 201 -5.08 1.61 10.96
N TYR A 202 -4.09 2.51 10.89
CA TYR A 202 -2.75 2.25 11.40
C TYR A 202 -2.75 2.04 12.93
N GLU A 203 -3.55 2.80 13.66
CA GLU A 203 -3.68 2.69 15.12
C GLU A 203 -4.24 1.33 15.55
N VAL A 204 -5.22 0.80 14.81
CA VAL A 204 -5.83 -0.50 15.13
C VAL A 204 -5.10 -1.69 14.49
N PHE A 205 -4.20 -1.45 13.53
CA PHE A 205 -3.50 -2.51 12.80
C PHE A 205 -2.78 -3.52 13.71
N PRO A 206 -2.08 -3.12 14.80
CA PRO A 206 -1.50 -4.07 15.74
C PRO A 206 -2.53 -5.00 16.40
N LEU A 207 -3.72 -4.50 16.73
CA LEU A 207 -4.81 -5.30 17.32
C LEU A 207 -5.34 -6.34 16.33
N ILE A 208 -5.56 -5.94 15.08
CA ILE A 208 -6.00 -6.84 14.00
C ILE A 208 -4.95 -7.94 13.79
N MET A 209 -3.67 -7.58 13.80
CA MET A 209 -2.57 -8.53 13.63
C MET A 209 -2.45 -9.50 14.82
N ASP A 210 -2.72 -9.05 16.04
CA ASP A 210 -2.73 -9.90 17.24
C ASP A 210 -3.85 -10.96 17.16
N ASP A 211 -5.06 -10.55 16.76
CA ASP A 211 -6.21 -11.45 16.51
C ASP A 211 -5.94 -12.50 15.43
N ILE A 212 -5.03 -12.23 14.49
CA ILE A 212 -4.65 -13.18 13.42
C ILE A 212 -3.54 -14.13 13.88
N LEU A 213 -2.60 -13.63 14.68
CA LEU A 213 -1.35 -14.33 15.00
C LEU A 213 -1.39 -15.10 16.31
N ASP A 214 -2.41 -14.90 17.16
CA ASP A 214 -2.46 -15.40 18.54
C ASP A 214 -1.18 -15.05 19.33
N GLY A 215 -0.54 -13.93 18.96
CA GLY A 215 0.87 -13.67 19.23
C GLY A 215 1.03 -12.35 19.93
N GLY A 216 0.83 -12.35 21.26
CA GLY A 216 0.84 -11.20 22.17
C GLY A 216 2.15 -10.40 22.27
N ILE A 217 2.69 -9.98 21.12
CA ILE A 217 3.82 -9.07 21.00
C ILE A 217 3.26 -7.65 21.10
N SER A 218 3.57 -6.98 22.20
CA SER A 218 3.23 -5.57 22.37
C SER A 218 4.06 -4.69 21.43
N VAL A 219 3.38 -3.90 20.61
CA VAL A 219 3.98 -2.77 19.88
C VAL A 219 3.99 -1.54 20.79
N SER A 220 5.08 -0.77 20.77
CA SER A 220 5.14 0.50 21.51
C SER A 220 4.35 1.56 20.74
N ASN A 221 3.21 2.00 21.28
CA ASN A 221 2.35 3.00 20.64
C ASN A 221 3.10 4.30 20.30
N ASP A 222 3.90 4.85 21.23
CA ASP A 222 4.66 6.09 20.99
C ASP A 222 5.66 5.97 19.82
N LEU A 223 6.33 4.83 19.71
CA LEU A 223 7.28 4.59 18.64
C LEU A 223 6.55 4.36 17.31
N ALA A 224 5.44 3.63 17.33
CA ALA A 224 4.60 3.40 16.15
C ALA A 224 4.03 4.72 15.60
N GLU A 225 3.50 5.59 16.47
CA GLU A 225 3.00 6.91 16.08
C GLU A 225 4.12 7.79 15.54
N ARG A 226 5.31 7.78 16.16
CA ARG A 226 6.46 8.51 15.64
C ARG A 226 6.84 8.05 14.24
N ILE A 227 6.95 6.73 14.01
CA ILE A 227 7.26 6.15 12.70
C ILE A 227 6.22 6.57 11.65
N TYR A 228 4.93 6.56 12.00
CA TYR A 228 3.86 6.99 11.11
C TYR A 228 4.01 8.45 10.74
N SER A 229 4.10 9.34 11.73
CA SER A 229 4.17 10.79 11.53
C SER A 229 5.40 11.26 10.75
N GLU A 230 6.51 10.51 10.82
CA GLU A 230 7.72 10.76 10.02
C GLU A 230 7.57 10.30 8.56
N SER A 231 6.65 9.38 8.28
CA SER A 231 6.53 8.69 6.98
C SER A 231 5.30 9.10 6.16
N ILE A 232 4.20 9.43 6.83
CA ILE A 232 2.90 9.69 6.22
C ILE A 232 2.36 11.02 6.79
N PRO A 233 1.86 11.93 5.94
CA PRO A 233 1.24 13.16 6.40
C PRO A 233 0.04 12.88 7.30
N LYS A 234 -0.16 13.75 8.29
CA LYS A 234 -1.43 13.83 9.03
C LYS A 234 -2.50 14.44 8.15
#